data_AF-A0A2H0AM72-F1
#
_entry.id   AF-A0A2H0AM72-F1
#
_cell.length_a   1.000
_cell.length_b   1.000
_cell.length_c   1.000
_cell.angle_alpha   90.00
_cell.angle_beta   90.00
_cell.angle_gamma   90.00
#
_symmetry.space_group_name_H-M   'P 1'
#
loop_
_entity.id
_entity.type
_entity.pdbx_description
1 polymer ?
#
loop_
_entity_poly.entity_id
_entity_poly.type
_entity_poly.pdbx_seq_one_letter_code
_entity_poly.pdbx_strand_id
1 'polypeptide(L)'
;MTWLLVAVAAQFILGTSAVFDKSILKRGFLDPWAYTFWLGVLGFFSVVLLPFGFQAISAPLVLLSFASGAVFILAILTMFLSLHRGYASETLPVIGGFSPVFTLFISFLLLKDQLTLVDLVGFAFLVVGGLLLFLSAGKRVGVKSISLIILSAALFGLSNVLAKIVFDNTNFITGFFFIKFGAALAVLTFLFYPRLRVSIAASRKESVPKNQFLYITNRAYAGLGSILLYVAIFLAHPALVDATQSLRYIVIFFASWFLLKEVSKGKALAGKIIATFLVIAGFLWLGAISYSRSLPAPDPSRPITWGVTFSDKFTRELGLDPRETFTAIMEELKPANVRLIAYWDEVEKERGIFDFSELDNFMETANGGGVKVILAMGMKTPRWPECHVPSWTSGLTPEEKEVAVLDYLKAVVERYRGSDAVIMWQVENEPFLFFGRCPGRPDGYLGGEVALVKSLDSRPIITTDGGETGMWWRTAPYSDIFGSTMYRRVYPVSIGKYVGVVDYPVSANFFRVKEKLTRFIIGDYEKPFIIIELQAEPWGEKGTPELTYERQMEIFSLDYFKETINFAK
;
A
#
# COMPACT_ATOMS: atom_id res chain seq x y z
N MET A 1 13.17 0.50 2.42
CA MET A 1 12.93 -0.71 3.24
C MET A 1 13.70 -0.72 4.57
N THR A 2 14.69 0.14 4.78
CA THR A 2 15.60 0.08 5.95
C THR A 2 14.91 0.43 7.28
N TRP A 3 14.10 1.49 7.34
CA TRP A 3 13.48 1.93 8.60
C TRP A 3 12.50 0.90 9.19
N LEU A 4 11.73 0.21 8.34
CA LEU A 4 10.69 -0.73 8.79
C LEU A 4 11.33 -1.96 9.45
N LEU A 5 12.42 -2.48 8.87
CA LEU A 5 13.19 -3.58 9.46
C LEU A 5 13.81 -3.17 10.79
N VAL A 6 14.37 -1.96 10.88
CA VAL A 6 14.92 -1.41 12.13
C VAL A 6 13.83 -1.28 13.20
N ALA A 7 12.63 -0.80 12.83
CA ALA A 7 11.50 -0.70 13.73
C ALA A 7 11.03 -2.09 14.19
N VAL A 8 10.90 -3.07 13.30
CA VAL A 8 10.56 -4.46 13.65
C VAL A 8 11.54 -5.04 14.66
N ALA A 9 12.85 -4.89 14.41
CA ALA A 9 13.89 -5.34 15.32
C ALA A 9 13.78 -4.64 16.69
N ALA A 10 13.58 -3.32 16.70
CA ALA A 10 13.39 -2.55 17.93
C ALA A 10 12.20 -3.08 18.75
N GLN A 11 11.04 -3.28 18.12
CA GLN A 11 9.82 -3.73 18.80
C GLN A 11 9.93 -5.17 19.29
N PHE A 12 10.61 -6.04 18.54
CA PHE A 12 10.90 -7.41 18.95
C PHE A 12 11.79 -7.46 20.18
N ILE A 13 12.87 -6.67 20.18
CA ILE A 13 13.80 -6.56 21.32
C ILE A 13 13.08 -6.03 22.56
N LEU A 14 12.35 -4.93 22.42
CA LEU A 14 11.60 -4.33 23.53
C LEU A 14 10.50 -5.25 24.06
N GLY A 15 9.82 -5.99 23.18
CA GLY A 15 8.75 -6.92 23.56
C GLY A 15 9.27 -8.13 24.32
N THR A 16 10.33 -8.76 23.82
CA THR A 16 10.98 -9.91 24.50
C THR A 16 11.62 -9.49 25.83
N SER A 17 12.29 -8.34 25.87
CA SER A 17 12.87 -7.79 27.10
C SER A 17 11.81 -7.57 28.20
N ALA A 18 10.62 -7.10 27.84
CA ALA A 18 9.52 -6.90 28.79
C ALA A 18 9.03 -8.23 29.43
N VAL A 19 9.04 -9.34 28.68
CA VAL A 19 8.70 -10.66 29.22
C VAL A 19 9.81 -11.18 30.15
N PHE A 20 11.08 -10.95 29.80
CA PHE A 20 12.20 -11.28 30.68
C PHE A 20 12.14 -10.51 32.01
N ASP A 21 11.83 -9.21 31.97
CA ASP A 21 11.65 -8.40 33.19
C ASP A 21 10.61 -9.02 34.15
N LYS A 22 9.51 -9.55 33.61
CA LYS A 22 8.46 -10.24 34.38
C LYS A 22 8.96 -11.54 35.05
N SER A 23 9.98 -12.19 34.49
CA SER A 23 10.56 -13.43 35.03
C SER A 23 11.71 -13.21 36.03
N ILE A 24 12.50 -12.13 35.85
CA ILE A 24 13.74 -11.86 36.58
C ILE A 24 13.49 -11.05 37.86
N LEU A 25 12.49 -10.15 37.85
CA LEU A 25 12.22 -9.24 38.95
C LEU A 25 11.29 -9.87 40.01
N LYS A 26 11.62 -9.70 41.30
CA LYS A 26 10.66 -9.97 42.39
C LYS A 26 9.56 -8.90 42.34
N ARG A 27 8.30 -9.31 42.51
CA ARG A 27 7.16 -8.38 42.55
C ARG A 27 7.31 -7.46 43.77
N GLY A 28 7.44 -6.17 43.52
CA GLY A 28 7.41 -5.09 44.51
C GLY A 28 6.86 -3.84 43.85
N PHE A 29 6.09 -3.04 44.60
CA PHE A 29 5.53 -1.79 44.08
C PHE A 29 6.64 -0.76 44.02
N LEU A 30 6.97 -0.29 42.82
CA LEU A 30 8.04 0.70 42.62
C LEU A 30 7.44 2.10 42.70
N ASP A 31 8.08 2.98 43.48
CA ASP A 31 7.73 4.40 43.49
C ASP A 31 7.90 4.99 42.07
N PRO A 32 6.84 5.57 41.47
CA PRO A 32 6.88 6.08 40.09
C PRO A 32 8.00 7.08 39.82
N TRP A 33 8.29 7.93 40.81
CA TRP A 33 9.32 8.96 40.71
C TRP A 33 10.72 8.36 40.74
N ALA A 34 10.98 7.45 41.68
CA ALA A 34 12.25 6.76 41.77
C ALA A 34 12.56 5.94 40.50
N TYR A 35 11.58 5.24 39.94
CA TYR A 35 11.81 4.45 38.73
C TYR A 35 12.04 5.32 37.49
N THR A 36 11.28 6.41 37.36
CA THR A 36 11.50 7.41 36.30
C THR A 36 12.89 8.03 36.41
N PHE A 37 13.34 8.34 37.63
CA PHE A 37 14.67 8.87 37.88
C PHE A 37 15.77 7.92 37.39
N TRP A 38 15.74 6.65 37.82
CA TRP A 38 16.75 5.68 37.43
C TRP A 38 16.78 5.40 35.92
N LEU A 39 15.61 5.38 35.26
CA LEU A 39 15.56 5.28 33.80
C LEU A 39 16.14 6.52 33.11
N GLY A 40 15.83 7.72 33.60
CA GLY A 40 16.32 8.96 32.99
C GLY A 40 17.83 9.15 33.14
N VAL A 41 18.42 8.76 34.28
CA VAL A 41 19.87 8.84 34.52
C VAL A 41 20.66 8.00 33.52
N LEU A 42 20.09 6.90 32.99
CA LEU A 42 20.73 6.12 31.92
C LEU A 42 20.97 6.96 30.65
N GLY A 43 20.28 8.08 30.49
CA GLY A 43 20.53 9.02 29.40
C GLY A 43 21.97 9.54 29.35
N PHE A 44 22.70 9.60 30.48
CA PHE A 44 24.11 10.00 30.50
C PHE A 44 25.03 9.04 29.73
N PHE A 45 24.63 7.77 29.55
CA PHE A 45 25.41 6.83 28.73
C PHE A 45 25.49 7.25 27.26
N SER A 46 24.64 8.17 26.79
CA SER A 46 24.73 8.69 25.42
C SER A 46 26.05 9.42 25.13
N VAL A 47 26.77 9.90 26.15
CA VAL A 47 28.10 10.53 26.03
C VAL A 47 29.10 9.59 25.34
N VAL A 48 28.96 8.27 25.53
CA VAL A 48 29.84 7.26 24.90
C VAL A 48 29.76 7.30 23.37
N LEU A 49 28.66 7.82 22.81
CA LEU A 49 28.46 7.91 21.36
C LEU A 49 29.16 9.11 20.72
N LEU A 50 29.59 10.12 21.50
CA LEU A 50 30.17 11.36 20.98
C LEU A 50 31.37 11.15 20.04
N PRO A 51 32.34 10.26 20.33
CA PRO A 51 33.50 10.05 19.45
C PRO A 51 33.14 9.51 18.05
N PHE A 52 31.93 8.98 17.86
CA PHE A 52 31.53 8.29 16.63
C PHE A 52 30.80 9.20 15.63
N GLY A 53 30.61 10.48 15.92
CA GLY A 53 29.96 11.39 14.96
C GLY A 53 29.38 12.68 15.53
N PHE A 54 29.89 13.18 16.66
CA PHE A 54 29.40 14.46 17.20
C PHE A 54 29.63 15.63 16.24
N GLN A 55 28.61 16.47 16.09
CA GLN A 55 28.67 17.73 15.37
C GLN A 55 28.12 18.85 16.27
N ALA A 56 28.77 20.02 16.25
CA ALA A 56 28.26 21.18 16.97
C ALA A 56 26.98 21.69 16.31
N ILE A 57 25.97 22.01 17.12
CA ILE A 57 24.66 22.49 16.67
C ILE A 57 24.32 23.82 17.35
N SER A 58 23.35 24.55 16.77
CA SER A 58 22.93 25.85 17.29
C SER A 58 22.26 25.75 18.68
N ALA A 59 22.37 26.80 19.49
CA ALA A 59 21.77 26.83 20.83
C ALA A 59 20.24 26.55 20.84
N PRO A 60 19.43 27.08 19.90
CA PRO A 60 18.01 26.72 19.83
C PRO A 60 17.77 25.22 19.62
N LEU A 61 18.61 24.56 18.83
CA LEU A 61 18.48 23.14 18.55
C LEU A 61 18.91 22.27 19.74
N VAL A 62 19.91 22.71 20.52
CA VAL A 62 20.26 22.11 21.82
C VAL A 62 19.08 22.22 22.78
N LEU A 63 18.47 23.40 22.91
CA LEU A 63 17.32 23.62 23.78
C LEU A 63 16.12 22.77 23.37
N LEU A 64 15.85 22.66 22.06
CA LEU A 64 14.79 21.79 21.53
C LEU A 64 15.07 20.31 21.85
N SER A 65 16.32 19.87 21.72
CA SER A 65 16.74 18.51 22.06
C SER A 65 16.55 18.22 23.55
N PHE A 66 16.90 19.17 24.41
CA PHE A 66 16.65 19.06 25.84
C PHE A 66 15.17 19.05 26.19
N ALA A 67 14.36 19.87 25.52
CA ALA A 67 12.91 19.86 25.67
C ALA A 67 12.31 18.52 25.24
N SER A 68 12.73 17.94 24.12
CA SER A 68 12.33 16.59 23.69
C SER A 68 12.63 15.55 24.77
N GLY A 69 13.85 15.56 25.31
CA GLY A 69 14.25 14.68 26.41
C GLY A 69 13.44 14.88 27.70
N ALA A 70 13.15 16.13 28.07
CA ALA A 70 12.34 16.45 29.25
C ALA A 70 10.87 16.01 29.09
N VAL A 71 10.28 16.23 27.91
CA VAL A 71 8.92 15.76 27.57
C VAL A 71 8.85 14.24 27.62
N PHE A 72 9.88 13.54 27.14
CA PHE A 72 9.99 12.08 27.26
C PHE A 72 9.97 11.62 28.73
N ILE A 73 10.72 12.28 29.60
CA ILE A 73 10.70 11.98 31.05
C ILE A 73 9.32 12.21 31.65
N LEU A 74 8.63 13.29 31.27
CA LEU A 74 7.27 13.55 31.73
C LEU A 74 6.28 12.48 31.21
N ALA A 75 6.45 12.00 29.98
CA ALA A 75 5.67 10.91 29.41
C ALA A 75 5.84 9.61 30.21
N ILE A 76 7.10 9.28 30.58
CA ILE A 76 7.43 8.13 31.41
C ILE A 76 6.86 8.28 32.82
N LEU A 77 7.01 9.45 33.44
CA LEU A 77 6.49 9.69 34.79
C LEU A 77 4.97 9.51 34.83
N THR A 78 4.26 10.14 33.90
CA THR A 78 2.80 10.04 33.80
C THR A 78 2.34 8.61 33.51
N MET A 79 3.10 7.86 32.71
CA MET A 79 2.91 6.42 32.53
C MET A 79 3.03 5.67 33.86
N PHE A 80 4.10 5.85 34.64
CA PHE A 80 4.26 5.15 35.92
C PHE A 80 3.23 5.58 36.97
N LEU A 81 2.84 6.85 37.01
CA LEU A 81 1.74 7.32 37.86
C LEU A 81 0.41 6.65 37.48
N SER A 82 0.16 6.47 36.19
CA SER A 82 -0.99 5.69 35.70
C SER A 82 -0.91 4.23 36.15
N LEU A 83 0.26 3.60 36.04
CA LEU A 83 0.47 2.21 36.46
C LEU A 83 0.31 2.02 37.98
N HIS A 84 0.64 3.03 38.76
CA HIS A 84 0.49 3.02 40.21
C HIS A 84 -0.98 3.15 40.65
N ARG A 85 -1.80 3.89 39.87
CA ARG A 85 -3.23 4.10 40.14
C ARG A 85 -4.15 3.11 39.43
N GLY A 86 -3.66 2.42 38.41
CA GLY A 86 -4.38 1.42 37.60
C GLY A 86 -3.69 0.06 37.60
N TYR A 87 -4.16 -0.85 36.75
CA TYR A 87 -3.52 -2.16 36.57
C TYR A 87 -2.49 -2.11 35.45
N ALA A 88 -1.26 -2.54 35.75
CA ALA A 88 -0.15 -2.46 34.79
C ALA A 88 -0.40 -3.22 33.47
N SER A 89 -1.15 -4.33 33.52
CA SER A 89 -1.54 -5.11 32.35
C SER A 89 -2.52 -4.39 31.41
N GLU A 90 -3.12 -3.28 31.85
CA GLU A 90 -4.18 -2.57 31.13
C GLU A 90 -3.70 -1.22 30.61
N THR A 91 -2.88 -0.51 31.39
CA THR A 91 -2.40 0.83 31.06
C THR A 91 -1.44 0.88 29.86
N LEU A 92 -0.47 -0.04 29.79
CA LEU A 92 0.58 0.03 28.76
C LEU A 92 0.04 -0.13 27.33
N PRO A 93 -0.84 -1.13 27.04
CA PRO A 93 -1.41 -1.27 25.71
C PRO A 93 -2.24 -0.06 25.26
N VAL A 94 -2.98 0.58 26.17
CA VAL A 94 -3.76 1.78 25.84
C VAL A 94 -2.85 2.94 25.46
N ILE A 95 -1.81 3.21 26.26
CA ILE A 95 -0.83 4.26 25.94
C ILE A 95 -0.19 3.97 24.57
N GLY A 96 0.22 2.73 24.30
CA GLY A 96 0.79 2.37 23.00
C GLY A 96 -0.18 2.34 21.82
N GLY A 97 -1.48 2.20 22.06
CA GLY A 97 -2.51 2.30 21.01
C GLY A 97 -2.86 3.74 20.65
N PHE A 98 -2.87 4.65 21.65
CA PHE A 98 -3.20 6.06 21.44
C PHE A 98 -1.99 6.94 21.11
N SER A 99 -0.78 6.60 21.56
CA SER A 99 0.44 7.38 21.26
C SER A 99 0.65 7.61 19.77
N PRO A 100 0.49 6.62 18.87
CA PRO A 100 0.64 6.83 17.43
C PRO A 100 -0.38 7.83 16.86
N VAL A 101 -1.61 7.84 17.39
CA VAL A 101 -2.67 8.77 16.99
C VAL A 101 -2.31 10.20 17.37
N PHE A 102 -1.85 10.41 18.61
CA PHE A 102 -1.34 11.71 19.03
C PHE A 102 -0.10 12.13 18.23
N THR A 103 0.79 11.19 17.94
CA THR A 103 1.97 11.44 17.11
C THR A 103 1.57 11.92 15.73
N LEU A 104 0.59 11.26 15.09
CA LEU A 104 0.07 11.67 13.79
C LEU A 104 -0.55 13.07 13.82
N PHE A 105 -1.40 13.33 14.82
CA PHE A 105 -2.04 14.63 14.98
C PHE A 105 -1.01 15.74 15.22
N ILE A 106 -0.04 15.53 16.11
CA ILE A 106 1.00 16.52 16.41
C ILE A 106 1.96 16.68 15.22
N SER A 107 2.29 15.61 14.50
CA SER A 107 3.10 15.71 13.29
C SER A 107 2.42 16.54 12.20
N PHE A 108 1.09 16.42 12.06
CA PHE A 108 0.35 17.25 11.12
C PHE A 108 0.50 18.76 11.45
N LEU A 109 0.58 19.12 12.73
CA LEU A 109 0.72 20.50 13.18
C LEU A 109 2.16 21.05 13.10
N LEU A 110 3.17 20.19 13.34
CA LEU A 110 4.56 20.64 13.53
C LEU A 110 5.54 20.22 12.43
N LEU A 111 5.25 19.17 11.66
CA LEU A 111 6.11 18.69 10.58
C LEU A 111 5.62 19.20 9.23
N LYS A 112 6.58 19.44 8.33
CA LYS A 112 6.29 19.80 6.93
C LYS A 112 5.93 18.57 6.10
N ASP A 113 6.61 17.46 6.35
CA ASP A 113 6.37 16.20 5.64
C ASP A 113 5.12 15.51 6.17
N GLN A 114 4.16 15.28 5.28
CA GLN A 114 2.89 14.62 5.60
C GLN A 114 2.89 13.19 5.07
N LEU A 115 2.13 12.31 5.74
CA LEU A 115 1.88 10.96 5.27
C LEU A 115 0.96 10.98 4.05
N THR A 116 1.26 10.13 3.05
CA THR A 116 0.34 9.95 1.93
C THR A 116 -0.86 9.12 2.35
N LEU A 117 -1.96 9.15 1.57
CA LEU A 117 -3.13 8.30 1.81
C LEU A 117 -2.75 6.81 1.93
N VAL A 118 -1.79 6.37 1.12
CA VAL A 118 -1.31 4.99 1.11
C VAL A 118 -0.54 4.66 2.40
N ASP A 119 0.24 5.59 2.93
CA ASP A 119 0.90 5.42 4.24
C ASP A 119 -0.13 5.38 5.39
N LEU A 120 -1.18 6.21 5.31
CA LEU A 120 -2.26 6.25 6.30
C LEU A 120 -3.06 4.96 6.38
N VAL A 121 -3.25 4.25 5.27
CA VAL A 121 -3.88 2.90 5.27
C VAL A 121 -3.04 1.92 6.09
N GLY A 122 -1.73 1.89 5.88
CA GLY A 122 -0.81 1.05 6.66
C GLY A 122 -0.79 1.42 8.14
N PHE A 123 -0.75 2.72 8.44
CA PHE A 123 -0.88 3.25 9.79
C PHE A 123 -2.18 2.80 10.46
N ALA A 124 -3.32 2.89 9.77
CA ALA A 124 -4.62 2.51 10.29
C ALA A 124 -4.67 1.02 10.67
N PHE A 125 -4.14 0.13 9.82
CA PHE A 125 -4.03 -1.29 10.15
C PHE A 125 -3.25 -1.55 11.44
N LEU A 126 -2.10 -0.89 11.61
CA LEU A 126 -1.26 -1.04 12.80
C LEU A 126 -1.94 -0.50 14.06
N VAL A 127 -2.57 0.68 13.98
CA VAL A 127 -3.26 1.31 15.13
C VAL A 127 -4.51 0.53 15.52
N VAL A 128 -5.37 0.18 14.56
CA VAL A 128 -6.59 -0.61 14.83
C VAL A 128 -6.22 -1.98 15.38
N GLY A 129 -5.20 -2.64 14.83
CA GLY A 129 -4.66 -3.87 15.37
C GLY A 129 -4.14 -3.70 16.81
N GLY A 130 -3.38 -2.66 17.10
CA GLY A 130 -2.91 -2.34 18.45
C GLY A 130 -4.05 -2.12 19.45
N LEU A 131 -5.08 -1.35 19.07
CA LEU A 131 -6.26 -1.11 19.90
C LEU A 131 -7.10 -2.37 20.11
N LEU A 132 -7.24 -3.23 19.09
CA LEU A 132 -7.97 -4.49 19.20
C LEU A 132 -7.26 -5.49 20.12
N LEU A 133 -5.93 -5.57 20.10
CA LEU A 133 -5.16 -6.35 21.08
C LEU A 133 -5.48 -5.95 22.52
N PHE A 134 -5.62 -4.64 22.76
CA PHE A 134 -6.02 -4.10 24.05
C PHE A 134 -7.46 -4.49 24.42
N LEU A 135 -8.44 -4.23 23.55
CA LEU A 135 -9.85 -4.52 23.82
C LEU A 135 -10.08 -6.01 24.11
N SER A 136 -9.30 -6.87 23.45
CA SER A 136 -9.35 -8.32 23.62
C SER A 136 -8.84 -8.81 24.98
N ALA A 137 -8.13 -7.97 25.75
CA ALA A 137 -7.66 -8.33 27.08
C ALA A 137 -8.81 -8.40 28.11
N GLY A 138 -10.00 -7.85 27.81
CA GLY A 138 -11.23 -8.06 28.57
C GLY A 138 -11.28 -7.40 29.96
N LYS A 139 -10.33 -6.51 30.27
CA LYS A 139 -10.22 -5.84 31.57
C LYS A 139 -10.62 -4.37 31.50
N ARG A 140 -11.31 -3.88 32.53
CA ARG A 140 -11.86 -2.51 32.58
C ARG A 140 -10.82 -1.54 33.13
N VAL A 141 -10.48 -0.52 32.34
CA VAL A 141 -9.63 0.60 32.78
C VAL A 141 -10.38 1.39 33.86
N GLY A 142 -9.73 1.60 35.01
CA GLY A 142 -10.26 2.47 36.05
C GLY A 142 -10.40 3.91 35.56
N VAL A 143 -11.59 4.50 35.70
CA VAL A 143 -11.93 5.87 35.22
C VAL A 143 -10.93 6.92 35.72
N LYS A 144 -10.39 6.75 36.93
CA LYS A 144 -9.42 7.67 37.56
C LYS A 144 -8.03 7.66 36.91
N SER A 145 -7.69 6.67 36.09
CA SER A 145 -6.39 6.55 35.41
C SER A 145 -6.43 6.97 33.94
N ILE A 146 -7.63 7.16 33.37
CA ILE A 146 -7.79 7.48 31.94
C ILE A 146 -7.11 8.81 31.58
N SER A 147 -7.22 9.83 32.43
CA SER A 147 -6.58 11.13 32.18
C SER A 147 -5.05 11.04 32.11
N LEU A 148 -4.44 10.25 33.01
CA LEU A 148 -3.00 10.02 33.01
C LEU A 148 -2.54 9.19 31.80
N ILE A 149 -3.37 8.24 31.36
CA ILE A 149 -3.11 7.43 30.15
C ILE A 149 -3.11 8.34 28.91
N ILE A 150 -4.14 9.16 28.74
CA ILE A 150 -4.26 10.08 27.60
C ILE A 150 -3.11 11.08 27.61
N LEU A 151 -2.81 11.67 28.77
CA LEU A 151 -1.69 12.61 28.93
C LEU A 151 -0.36 11.94 28.58
N SER A 152 -0.11 10.73 29.06
CA SER A 152 1.11 9.99 28.75
C SER A 152 1.23 9.69 27.25
N ALA A 153 0.16 9.22 26.60
CA ALA A 153 0.12 8.98 25.17
C ALA A 153 0.40 10.26 24.35
N ALA A 154 -0.20 11.39 24.74
CA ALA A 154 0.04 12.67 24.11
C ALA A 154 1.49 13.16 24.27
N LEU A 155 2.06 13.00 25.48
CA LEU A 155 3.45 13.39 25.75
C LEU A 155 4.47 12.48 25.04
N PHE A 156 4.20 11.18 24.92
CA PHE A 156 5.04 10.30 24.09
C PHE A 156 5.00 10.74 22.63
N GLY A 157 3.81 10.99 22.08
CA GLY A 157 3.69 11.49 20.71
C GLY A 157 4.39 12.82 20.48
N LEU A 158 4.24 13.78 21.42
CA LEU A 158 4.97 15.05 21.38
C LEU A 158 6.48 14.83 21.42
N SER A 159 6.97 14.00 22.34
CA SER A 159 8.40 13.66 22.46
C SER A 159 8.96 13.12 21.13
N ASN A 160 8.23 12.22 20.48
CA ASN A 160 8.66 11.57 19.24
C ASN A 160 8.66 12.54 18.04
N VAL A 161 7.69 13.46 17.97
CA VAL A 161 7.69 14.53 16.96
C VAL A 161 8.84 15.52 17.21
N LEU A 162 9.08 15.94 18.45
CA LEU A 162 10.21 16.80 18.78
C LEU A 162 11.55 16.13 18.47
N ALA A 163 11.68 14.83 18.75
CA ALA A 163 12.85 14.05 18.39
C ALA A 163 13.04 14.00 16.86
N LYS A 164 11.96 13.86 16.08
CA LYS A 164 12.01 13.92 14.63
C LYS A 164 12.51 15.29 14.14
N ILE A 165 12.01 16.39 14.68
CA ILE A 165 12.48 17.75 14.31
C ILE A 165 13.98 17.90 14.57
N VAL A 166 14.48 17.37 15.69
CA VAL A 166 15.93 17.37 15.98
C VAL A 166 16.68 16.54 14.94
N PHE A 167 16.19 15.36 14.61
CA PHE A 167 16.82 14.46 13.65
C PHE A 167 16.81 14.95 12.20
N ASP A 168 15.83 15.75 11.81
CA ASP A 168 15.80 16.37 10.47
C ASP A 168 16.85 17.49 10.33
N ASN A 169 17.41 17.96 11.45
CA ASN A 169 18.40 19.05 11.49
C ASN A 169 19.77 18.61 12.06
N THR A 170 19.96 17.33 12.35
CA THR A 170 21.20 16.80 12.93
C THR A 170 21.51 15.41 12.38
N ASN A 171 22.75 14.94 12.54
CA ASN A 171 23.00 13.52 12.40
C ASN A 171 22.45 12.73 13.61
N PHE A 172 22.27 11.42 13.44
CA PHE A 172 21.70 10.55 14.47
C PHE A 172 22.44 10.65 15.82
N ILE A 173 23.79 10.60 15.80
CA ILE A 173 24.62 10.58 17.02
C ILE A 173 24.41 11.85 17.85
N THR A 174 24.47 13.01 17.20
CA THR A 174 24.35 14.32 17.84
C THR A 174 22.95 14.53 18.41
N GLY A 175 21.92 14.29 17.60
CA GLY A 175 20.53 14.42 18.05
C GLY A 175 20.21 13.45 19.20
N PHE A 176 20.60 12.19 19.08
CA PHE A 176 20.38 11.18 20.11
C PHE A 176 21.10 11.54 21.40
N PHE A 177 22.36 12.00 21.32
CA PHE A 177 23.12 12.47 22.47
C PHE A 177 22.37 13.57 23.23
N PHE A 178 22.03 14.69 22.57
CA PHE A 178 21.41 15.83 23.25
C PHE A 178 20.02 15.48 23.80
N ILE A 179 19.21 14.69 23.08
CA ILE A 179 17.89 14.26 23.57
C ILE A 179 18.04 13.43 24.85
N LYS A 180 18.92 12.41 24.85
CA LYS A 180 19.12 11.54 26.02
C LYS A 180 19.82 12.25 27.17
N PHE A 181 20.76 13.14 26.88
CA PHE A 181 21.41 13.96 27.89
C PHE A 181 20.42 14.93 28.54
N GLY A 182 19.55 15.58 27.74
CA GLY A 182 18.47 16.42 28.23
C GLY A 182 17.46 15.68 29.13
N ALA A 183 17.12 14.44 28.77
CA ALA A 183 16.31 13.57 29.63
C ALA A 183 17.00 13.29 30.98
N ALA A 184 18.32 13.05 30.96
CA ALA A 184 19.10 12.86 32.19
C ALA A 184 19.13 14.12 33.06
N LEU A 185 19.32 15.31 32.46
CA LEU A 185 19.25 16.59 33.17
C LEU A 185 17.85 16.82 33.77
N ALA A 186 16.78 16.48 33.03
CA ALA A 186 15.41 16.66 33.50
C ALA A 186 15.14 15.86 34.79
N VAL A 187 15.59 14.60 34.88
CA VAL A 187 15.40 13.82 36.12
C VAL A 187 16.29 14.29 37.28
N LEU A 188 17.44 14.92 37.03
CA LEU A 188 18.25 15.50 38.11
C LEU A 188 17.49 16.58 38.90
N THR A 189 16.53 17.26 38.28
CA THR A 189 15.67 18.23 38.97
C THR A 189 14.83 17.60 40.09
N PHE A 190 14.58 16.29 40.04
CA PHE A 190 13.85 15.58 41.12
C PHE A 190 14.66 15.61 42.42
N LEU A 191 15.99 15.67 42.33
CA LEU A 191 16.87 15.83 43.48
C LEU A 191 16.75 17.21 44.13
N PHE A 192 16.02 18.18 43.58
CA PHE A 192 15.76 19.43 44.33
C PHE A 192 14.71 19.25 45.42
N TYR A 193 13.92 18.16 45.38
CA TYR A 193 12.86 17.90 46.34
C TYR A 193 13.29 16.86 47.39
N PRO A 194 13.39 17.22 48.68
CA PRO A 194 13.88 16.31 49.73
C PRO A 194 13.12 14.99 49.82
N ARG A 195 11.79 15.01 49.63
CA ARG A 195 10.95 13.80 49.64
C ARG A 195 11.34 12.80 48.55
N LEU A 196 11.67 13.29 47.35
CA LEU A 196 12.07 12.45 46.22
C LEU A 196 13.46 11.87 46.43
N ARG A 197 14.40 12.61 47.03
CA ARG A 197 15.74 12.09 47.39
C ARG A 197 15.65 10.84 48.25
N VAL A 198 14.80 10.88 49.28
CA VAL A 198 14.59 9.75 50.19
C VAL A 198 14.01 8.55 49.44
N SER A 199 12.98 8.77 48.62
CA SER A 199 12.37 7.71 47.80
C SER A 199 13.37 7.07 46.83
N ILE A 200 14.12 7.89 46.09
CA ILE A 200 15.15 7.44 45.14
C ILE A 200 16.22 6.62 45.87
N ALA A 201 16.71 7.08 47.02
CA ALA A 201 17.71 6.36 47.80
C ALA A 201 17.18 5.03 48.36
N ALA A 202 15.92 4.99 48.81
CA ALA A 202 15.27 3.79 49.34
C ALA A 202 15.03 2.72 48.26
N SER A 203 14.67 3.13 47.04
CA SER A 203 14.37 2.23 45.91
C SER A 203 15.53 1.29 45.52
N ARG A 204 16.78 1.68 45.83
CA ARG A 204 18.00 0.88 45.57
C ARG A 204 18.03 -0.41 46.41
N LYS A 205 17.29 -0.48 47.53
CA LYS A 205 17.25 -1.64 48.44
C LYS A 205 16.07 -2.57 48.17
N GLU A 206 15.01 -2.11 47.50
CA GLU A 206 13.75 -2.85 47.34
C GLU A 206 13.70 -3.75 46.09
N SER A 207 14.61 -3.56 45.14
CA SER A 207 14.58 -4.21 43.81
C SER A 207 15.82 -5.06 43.52
N VAL A 208 16.22 -5.94 44.45
CA VAL A 208 17.34 -6.88 44.21
C VAL A 208 16.90 -7.95 43.21
N PRO A 209 17.46 -7.99 41.99
CA PRO A 209 17.11 -9.01 41.00
C PRO A 209 17.55 -10.40 41.50
N LYS A 210 16.82 -11.46 41.12
CA LYS A 210 17.21 -12.83 41.46
C LYS A 210 18.59 -13.20 40.89
N ASN A 211 18.94 -12.63 39.75
CA ASN A 211 20.23 -12.76 39.09
C ASN A 211 20.65 -11.40 38.51
N GLN A 212 21.70 -10.81 39.05
CA GLN A 212 22.19 -9.48 38.67
C GLN A 212 22.75 -9.44 37.25
N PHE A 213 23.44 -10.51 36.81
CA PHE A 213 23.98 -10.59 35.46
C PHE A 213 22.86 -10.57 34.42
N LEU A 214 21.87 -11.46 34.56
CA LEU A 214 20.72 -11.52 33.65
C LEU A 214 19.93 -10.21 33.60
N TYR A 215 19.80 -9.52 34.74
CA TYR A 215 19.16 -8.22 34.80
C TYR A 215 19.93 -7.16 34.00
N ILE A 216 21.25 -7.05 34.19
CA ILE A 216 22.09 -6.08 33.47
C ILE A 216 22.08 -6.38 31.96
N THR A 217 22.21 -7.65 31.58
CA THR A 217 22.13 -8.07 30.17
C THR A 217 20.79 -7.71 29.54
N ASN A 218 19.67 -7.94 30.25
CA ASN A 218 18.35 -7.54 29.75
C ASN A 218 18.20 -6.03 29.61
N ARG A 219 18.80 -5.24 30.52
CA ARG A 219 18.82 -3.77 30.43
C ARG A 219 19.63 -3.26 29.24
N ALA A 220 20.79 -3.85 28.97
CA ALA A 220 21.58 -3.55 27.78
C ALA A 220 20.81 -3.90 26.50
N TYR A 221 20.16 -5.06 26.48
CA TYR A 221 19.30 -5.51 25.38
C TYR A 221 18.12 -4.55 25.14
N ALA A 222 17.40 -4.15 26.20
CA ALA A 222 16.34 -3.13 26.11
C ALA A 222 16.88 -1.78 25.61
N GLY A 223 18.06 -1.38 26.06
CA GLY A 223 18.76 -0.18 25.62
C GLY A 223 19.04 -0.19 24.11
N LEU A 224 19.52 -1.31 23.57
CA LEU A 224 19.70 -1.48 22.13
C LEU A 224 18.36 -1.34 21.38
N GLY A 225 17.30 -1.96 21.87
CA GLY A 225 15.95 -1.78 21.31
C GLY A 225 15.49 -0.32 21.31
N SER A 226 15.80 0.43 22.37
CA SER A 226 15.51 1.86 22.44
C SER A 226 16.33 2.68 21.45
N ILE A 227 17.62 2.38 21.27
CA ILE A 227 18.46 3.03 20.26
C ILE A 227 17.89 2.78 18.86
N LEU A 228 17.58 1.53 18.52
CA LEU A 228 16.99 1.17 17.23
C LEU A 228 15.64 1.86 16.98
N LEU A 229 14.82 2.05 18.02
CA LEU A 229 13.58 2.81 17.89
C LEU A 229 13.86 4.27 17.49
N TYR A 230 14.86 4.92 18.09
CA TYR A 230 15.26 6.27 17.69
C TYR A 230 15.89 6.31 16.30
N VAL A 231 16.63 5.27 15.89
CA VAL A 231 17.12 5.13 14.50
C VAL A 231 15.94 5.05 13.53
N ALA A 232 14.88 4.31 13.86
CA ALA A 232 13.68 4.27 13.03
C ALA A 232 13.00 5.65 12.93
N ILE A 233 12.90 6.41 14.04
CA ILE A 233 12.38 7.80 14.03
C ILE A 233 13.29 8.71 13.19
N PHE A 234 14.60 8.55 13.25
CA PHE A 234 15.54 9.29 12.40
C PHE A 234 15.25 9.03 10.92
N LEU A 235 15.06 7.76 10.54
CA LEU A 235 14.90 7.33 9.14
C LEU A 235 13.49 7.52 8.55
N ALA A 236 12.46 7.73 9.37
CA ALA A 236 11.07 7.70 8.90
C ALA A 236 10.15 8.65 9.67
N HIS A 237 8.91 8.75 9.20
CA HIS A 237 7.91 9.56 9.86
C HIS A 237 7.53 8.97 11.24
N PRO A 238 7.55 9.77 12.33
CA PRO A 238 7.44 9.28 13.71
C PRO A 238 6.11 8.55 13.97
N ALA A 239 5.01 8.99 13.35
CA ALA A 239 3.72 8.31 13.52
C ALA A 239 3.72 6.86 13.01
N LEU A 240 4.41 6.57 11.89
CA LEU A 240 4.53 5.21 11.38
C LEU A 240 5.39 4.35 12.30
N VAL A 241 6.50 4.91 12.79
CA VAL A 241 7.39 4.23 13.74
C VAL A 241 6.66 3.93 15.05
N ASP A 242 5.89 4.87 15.57
CA ASP A 242 5.08 4.68 16.77
C ASP A 242 4.01 3.60 16.58
N ALA A 243 3.34 3.57 15.43
CA ALA A 243 2.34 2.55 15.14
C ALA A 243 2.92 1.12 15.14
N THR A 244 4.23 0.96 14.86
CA THR A 244 4.90 -0.34 14.96
C THR A 244 4.90 -0.92 16.38
N GLN A 245 4.64 -0.12 17.43
CA GLN A 245 4.51 -0.61 18.82
C GLN A 245 3.43 -1.70 18.97
N SER A 246 2.46 -1.75 18.07
CA SER A 246 1.50 -2.85 17.98
C SER A 246 2.19 -4.23 17.90
N LEU A 247 3.32 -4.34 17.18
CA LEU A 247 4.14 -5.55 17.10
C LEU A 247 4.75 -5.94 18.44
N ARG A 248 5.20 -4.96 19.24
CA ARG A 248 5.76 -5.21 20.58
C ARG A 248 4.76 -5.98 21.44
N TYR A 249 3.48 -5.64 21.37
CA TYR A 249 2.43 -6.32 22.13
C TYR A 249 2.12 -7.72 21.61
N ILE A 250 2.21 -7.94 20.29
CA ILE A 250 2.14 -9.28 19.70
C ILE A 250 3.29 -10.15 20.20
N VAL A 251 4.52 -9.61 20.19
CA VAL A 251 5.71 -10.30 20.69
C VAL A 251 5.55 -10.64 22.17
N ILE A 252 5.06 -9.70 23.00
CA ILE A 252 4.77 -9.96 24.41
C ILE A 252 3.72 -11.08 24.57
N PHE A 253 2.66 -11.07 23.76
CA PHE A 253 1.61 -12.09 23.80
C PHE A 253 2.18 -13.49 23.50
N PHE A 254 2.88 -13.66 22.38
CA PHE A 254 3.48 -14.94 22.02
C PHE A 254 4.57 -15.36 22.99
N ALA A 255 5.49 -14.47 23.36
CA ALA A 255 6.56 -14.79 24.32
C ALA A 255 5.99 -15.15 25.71
N SER A 256 4.92 -14.49 26.18
CA SER A 256 4.25 -14.87 27.43
C SER A 256 3.56 -16.23 27.33
N TRP A 257 2.99 -16.57 26.18
CA TRP A 257 2.45 -17.91 25.94
C TRP A 257 3.56 -18.97 25.98
N PHE A 258 4.63 -18.81 25.20
CA PHE A 258 5.70 -19.82 25.14
C PHE A 258 6.51 -19.93 26.45
N LEU A 259 6.92 -18.80 27.05
CA LEU A 259 7.82 -18.78 28.20
C LEU A 259 7.10 -18.90 29.54
N LEU A 260 5.90 -18.32 29.66
CA LEU A 260 5.14 -18.26 30.91
C LEU A 260 3.91 -19.18 30.92
N LYS A 261 3.63 -19.88 29.81
CA LYS A 261 2.47 -20.78 29.64
C LYS A 261 1.13 -20.08 29.89
N GLU A 262 1.04 -18.78 29.60
CA GLU A 262 -0.22 -18.02 29.72
C GLU A 262 -1.16 -18.35 28.56
N VAL A 263 -2.36 -18.85 28.86
CA VAL A 263 -3.34 -19.24 27.84
C VAL A 263 -4.49 -18.24 27.81
N SER A 264 -4.80 -17.73 26.61
CA SER A 264 -6.02 -16.94 26.35
C SER A 264 -7.10 -17.85 25.74
N LYS A 265 -8.37 -17.71 26.16
CA LYS A 265 -9.48 -18.53 25.67
C LYS A 265 -10.66 -17.67 25.19
N GLY A 266 -11.51 -18.24 24.34
CA GLY A 266 -12.75 -17.62 23.88
C GLY A 266 -12.56 -16.33 23.08
N LYS A 267 -13.44 -15.34 23.31
CA LYS A 267 -13.46 -14.05 22.59
C LYS A 267 -12.12 -13.29 22.68
N ALA A 268 -11.41 -13.41 23.80
CA ALA A 268 -10.11 -12.79 24.00
C ALA A 268 -9.03 -13.35 23.07
N LEU A 269 -9.05 -14.67 22.79
CA LEU A 269 -8.11 -15.29 21.85
C LEU A 269 -8.45 -14.88 20.41
N ALA A 270 -9.75 -14.93 20.04
CA ALA A 270 -10.20 -14.54 18.71
C ALA A 270 -9.81 -13.10 18.38
N GLY A 271 -10.04 -12.15 19.30
CA GLY A 271 -9.66 -10.76 19.09
C GLY A 271 -8.15 -10.55 18.99
N LYS A 272 -7.32 -11.29 19.74
CA LYS A 272 -5.86 -11.28 19.58
C LYS A 272 -5.39 -11.82 18.24
N ILE A 273 -6.04 -12.86 17.70
CA ILE A 273 -5.75 -13.41 16.38
C ILE A 273 -6.08 -12.40 15.28
N ILE A 274 -7.29 -11.83 15.30
CA ILE A 274 -7.72 -10.81 14.34
C ILE A 274 -6.76 -9.61 14.39
N ALA A 275 -6.41 -9.16 15.60
CA ALA A 275 -5.49 -8.05 15.76
C ALA A 275 -4.08 -8.36 15.23
N THR A 276 -3.60 -9.58 15.42
CA THR A 276 -2.32 -10.04 14.85
C THR A 276 -2.36 -10.00 13.33
N PHE A 277 -3.46 -10.46 12.71
CA PHE A 277 -3.65 -10.39 11.26
C PHE A 277 -3.64 -8.94 10.75
N LEU A 278 -4.36 -8.03 11.42
CA LEU A 278 -4.37 -6.60 11.06
C LEU A 278 -2.97 -5.98 11.13
N VAL A 279 -2.22 -6.27 12.18
CA VAL A 279 -0.84 -5.76 12.31
C VAL A 279 0.06 -6.31 11.22
N ILE A 280 0.01 -7.63 10.94
CA ILE A 280 0.78 -8.24 9.85
C ILE A 280 0.40 -7.60 8.51
N ALA A 281 -0.89 -7.42 8.23
CA ALA A 281 -1.36 -6.74 7.02
C ALA A 281 -0.79 -5.31 6.91
N GLY A 282 -0.77 -4.56 8.02
CA GLY A 282 -0.14 -3.23 8.09
C GLY A 282 1.35 -3.24 7.77
N PHE A 283 2.12 -4.19 8.31
CA PHE A 283 3.54 -4.33 8.00
C PHE A 283 3.78 -4.75 6.54
N LEU A 284 3.01 -5.70 6.02
CA LEU A 284 3.11 -6.14 4.62
C LEU A 284 2.79 -4.98 3.67
N TRP A 285 1.75 -4.19 3.97
CA TRP A 285 1.37 -3.01 3.22
C TRP A 285 2.48 -1.96 3.19
N LEU A 286 2.99 -1.55 4.36
CA LEU A 286 4.09 -0.58 4.45
C LEU A 286 5.38 -1.12 3.80
N GLY A 287 5.63 -2.43 3.90
CA GLY A 287 6.73 -3.11 3.22
C GLY A 287 6.61 -3.02 1.70
N ALA A 288 5.41 -3.30 1.16
CA ALA A 288 5.14 -3.22 -0.27
C ALA A 288 5.30 -1.79 -0.82
N ILE A 289 4.79 -0.78 -0.10
CA ILE A 289 5.00 0.64 -0.45
C ILE A 289 6.49 0.99 -0.42
N SER A 290 7.20 0.57 0.63
CA SER A 290 8.62 0.87 0.76
C SER A 290 9.45 0.22 -0.34
N TYR A 291 9.08 -0.99 -0.76
CA TYR A 291 9.68 -1.67 -1.90
C TYR A 291 9.37 -0.95 -3.21
N SER A 292 8.09 -0.58 -3.45
CA SER A 292 7.65 0.19 -4.60
C SER A 292 8.44 1.50 -4.76
N ARG A 293 8.64 2.25 -3.67
CA ARG A 293 9.43 3.49 -3.66
C ARG A 293 10.93 3.28 -3.88
N SER A 294 11.44 2.07 -3.61
CA SER A 294 12.86 1.73 -3.81
C SER A 294 13.18 1.17 -5.19
N LEU A 295 12.18 0.94 -6.05
CA LEU A 295 12.43 0.49 -7.41
C LEU A 295 13.22 1.57 -8.17
N PRO A 296 14.31 1.19 -8.86
CA PRO A 296 15.07 2.14 -9.66
C PRO A 296 14.17 2.68 -10.79
N ALA A 297 14.38 3.95 -11.14
CA ALA A 297 13.71 4.54 -12.29
C ALA A 297 14.01 3.71 -13.56
N PRO A 298 13.02 3.49 -14.45
CA PRO A 298 13.28 2.88 -15.75
C PRO A 298 14.31 3.71 -16.55
N ASP A 299 15.03 3.05 -17.46
CA ASP A 299 15.88 3.75 -18.41
C ASP A 299 15.02 4.68 -19.29
N PRO A 300 15.26 6.00 -19.26
CA PRO A 300 14.48 6.95 -20.05
C PRO A 300 14.67 6.77 -21.57
N SER A 301 15.72 6.07 -22.00
CA SER A 301 16.01 5.77 -23.40
C SER A 301 15.41 4.45 -23.90
N ARG A 302 14.67 3.72 -23.06
CA ARG A 302 14.05 2.45 -23.46
C ARG A 302 13.15 2.66 -24.69
N PRO A 303 13.23 1.81 -25.72
CA PRO A 303 12.37 1.93 -26.89
C PRO A 303 10.91 1.69 -26.47
N ILE A 304 10.02 2.60 -26.89
CA ILE A 304 8.58 2.48 -26.69
C ILE A 304 7.90 2.57 -28.05
N THR A 305 7.14 1.55 -28.39
CA THR A 305 6.31 1.53 -29.59
C THR A 305 4.91 1.98 -29.22
N TRP A 306 4.49 3.13 -29.77
CA TRP A 306 3.15 3.66 -29.56
C TRP A 306 2.18 3.14 -30.61
N GLY A 307 0.98 2.80 -30.17
CA GLY A 307 -0.13 2.41 -31.03
C GLY A 307 -1.44 3.04 -30.56
N VAL A 308 -2.49 2.80 -31.32
CA VAL A 308 -3.84 3.30 -31.02
C VAL A 308 -4.86 2.18 -31.05
N THR A 309 -5.93 2.30 -30.27
CA THR A 309 -7.11 1.45 -30.43
C THR A 309 -8.12 2.20 -31.30
N PHE A 310 -8.66 1.53 -32.31
CA PHE A 310 -9.71 2.09 -33.14
C PHE A 310 -11.01 1.31 -32.96
N SER A 311 -12.11 2.04 -32.78
CA SER A 311 -13.46 1.51 -32.66
C SER A 311 -14.36 2.26 -33.63
N ASP A 312 -14.89 1.54 -34.61
CA ASP A 312 -15.84 2.07 -35.58
C ASP A 312 -17.17 2.46 -34.91
N LYS A 313 -17.64 1.68 -33.92
CA LYS A 313 -18.81 2.00 -33.10
C LYS A 313 -18.68 3.34 -32.40
N PHE A 314 -17.59 3.54 -31.68
CA PHE A 314 -17.37 4.79 -30.96
C PHE A 314 -17.18 5.98 -31.91
N THR A 315 -16.60 5.74 -33.09
CA THR A 315 -16.49 6.77 -34.14
C THR A 315 -17.87 7.22 -34.62
N ARG A 316 -18.81 6.29 -34.83
CA ARG A 316 -20.21 6.61 -35.16
C ARG A 316 -20.93 7.34 -34.02
N GLU A 317 -20.67 6.98 -32.76
CA GLU A 317 -21.22 7.68 -31.59
C GLU A 317 -20.75 9.15 -31.50
N LEU A 318 -19.55 9.44 -31.99
CA LEU A 318 -19.02 10.81 -32.12
C LEU A 318 -19.58 11.57 -33.34
N GLY A 319 -20.40 10.92 -34.18
CA GLY A 319 -20.96 11.52 -35.40
C GLY A 319 -19.98 11.60 -36.57
N LEU A 320 -18.92 10.79 -36.56
CA LEU A 320 -17.88 10.76 -37.59
C LEU A 320 -18.02 9.55 -38.51
N ASP A 321 -17.50 9.65 -39.74
CA ASP A 321 -17.41 8.51 -40.66
C ASP A 321 -16.23 7.60 -40.26
N PRO A 322 -16.45 6.30 -40.00
CA PRO A 322 -15.39 5.39 -39.59
C PRO A 322 -14.25 5.23 -40.60
N ARG A 323 -14.54 5.19 -41.90
CA ARG A 323 -13.53 4.93 -42.94
C ARG A 323 -12.66 6.16 -43.17
N GLU A 324 -13.26 7.34 -43.24
CA GLU A 324 -12.55 8.61 -43.31
C GLU A 324 -11.67 8.80 -42.06
N THR A 325 -12.23 8.58 -40.88
CA THR A 325 -11.49 8.73 -39.61
C THR A 325 -10.33 7.74 -39.52
N PHE A 326 -10.55 6.47 -39.87
CA PHE A 326 -9.48 5.47 -39.83
C PHE A 326 -8.35 5.80 -40.80
N THR A 327 -8.69 6.24 -42.02
CA THR A 327 -7.72 6.67 -43.03
C THR A 327 -6.90 7.86 -42.52
N ALA A 328 -7.55 8.88 -41.96
CA ALA A 328 -6.87 10.02 -41.36
C ALA A 328 -5.91 9.61 -40.22
N ILE A 329 -6.31 8.66 -39.36
CA ILE A 329 -5.42 8.14 -38.30
C ILE A 329 -4.19 7.46 -38.91
N MET A 330 -4.35 6.62 -39.95
CA MET A 330 -3.23 5.94 -40.60
C MET A 330 -2.30 6.91 -41.33
N GLU A 331 -2.84 7.93 -41.99
CA GLU A 331 -2.08 8.86 -42.85
C GLU A 331 -1.47 10.04 -42.08
N GLU A 332 -2.16 10.57 -41.06
CA GLU A 332 -1.71 11.75 -40.31
C GLU A 332 -0.99 11.37 -39.02
N LEU A 333 -1.60 10.51 -38.20
CA LEU A 333 -1.01 10.10 -36.90
C LEU A 333 0.09 9.04 -37.09
N LYS A 334 -0.02 8.19 -38.12
CA LYS A 334 0.97 7.16 -38.48
C LYS A 334 1.40 6.29 -37.29
N PRO A 335 0.46 5.65 -36.57
CA PRO A 335 0.81 4.80 -35.43
C PRO A 335 1.62 3.59 -35.91
N ALA A 336 2.55 3.10 -35.07
CA ALA A 336 3.32 1.91 -35.41
C ALA A 336 2.45 0.65 -35.42
N ASN A 337 1.51 0.59 -34.46
CA ASN A 337 0.55 -0.50 -34.32
C ASN A 337 -0.87 0.05 -34.13
N VAL A 338 -1.86 -0.72 -34.57
CA VAL A 338 -3.27 -0.44 -34.30
C VAL A 338 -3.93 -1.66 -33.67
N ARG A 339 -4.74 -1.45 -32.63
CA ARG A 339 -5.65 -2.45 -32.09
C ARG A 339 -7.02 -2.26 -32.74
N LEU A 340 -7.39 -3.20 -33.59
CA LEU A 340 -8.72 -3.27 -34.21
C LEU A 340 -9.62 -4.22 -33.42
N ILE A 341 -10.92 -4.04 -33.56
CA ILE A 341 -11.93 -4.78 -32.78
C ILE A 341 -12.89 -5.45 -33.74
N ALA A 342 -12.98 -6.77 -33.67
CA ALA A 342 -14.00 -7.55 -34.37
C ALA A 342 -15.25 -7.64 -33.49
N TYR A 343 -16.11 -6.62 -33.49
CA TYR A 343 -17.33 -6.68 -32.66
C TYR A 343 -18.25 -7.82 -33.08
N TRP A 344 -18.54 -8.75 -32.17
CA TRP A 344 -19.31 -9.97 -32.49
C TRP A 344 -20.73 -9.64 -32.99
N ASP A 345 -21.42 -8.68 -32.36
CA ASP A 345 -22.72 -8.18 -32.78
C ASP A 345 -22.75 -7.38 -34.10
N GLU A 346 -21.60 -6.98 -34.65
CA GLU A 346 -21.51 -6.39 -36.00
C GLU A 346 -21.14 -7.45 -37.04
N VAL A 347 -20.21 -8.35 -36.70
CA VAL A 347 -19.68 -9.39 -37.58
C VAL A 347 -20.69 -10.52 -37.78
N GLU A 348 -21.51 -10.84 -36.78
CA GLU A 348 -22.51 -11.91 -36.83
C GLU A 348 -23.88 -11.41 -36.34
N LYS A 349 -24.46 -10.47 -37.08
CA LYS A 349 -25.79 -9.88 -36.78
C LYS A 349 -26.89 -10.93 -36.73
N GLU A 350 -26.78 -11.97 -37.56
CA GLU A 350 -27.67 -13.13 -37.60
C GLU A 350 -26.83 -14.40 -37.49
N ARG A 351 -27.33 -15.40 -36.74
CA ARG A 351 -26.59 -16.63 -36.44
C ARG A 351 -26.10 -17.33 -37.72
N GLY A 352 -24.79 -17.51 -37.83
CA GLY A 352 -24.13 -18.16 -38.96
C GLY A 352 -23.99 -17.31 -40.22
N ILE A 353 -24.43 -16.05 -40.21
CA ILE A 353 -24.29 -15.11 -41.33
C ILE A 353 -23.25 -14.06 -40.93
N PHE A 354 -22.05 -14.18 -41.51
CA PHE A 354 -20.93 -13.31 -41.21
C PHE A 354 -20.81 -12.16 -42.21
N ASP A 355 -20.71 -10.94 -41.71
CA ASP A 355 -20.42 -9.72 -42.47
C ASP A 355 -19.11 -9.10 -41.98
N PHE A 356 -18.04 -9.28 -42.76
CA PHE A 356 -16.72 -8.72 -42.46
C PHE A 356 -16.44 -7.41 -43.20
N SER A 357 -17.39 -6.88 -43.98
CA SER A 357 -17.14 -5.80 -44.94
C SER A 357 -16.44 -4.58 -44.33
N GLU A 358 -16.93 -4.05 -43.22
CA GLU A 358 -16.29 -2.91 -42.55
C GLU A 358 -14.88 -3.25 -42.02
N LEU A 359 -14.73 -4.41 -41.37
CA LEU A 359 -13.45 -4.81 -40.79
C LEU A 359 -12.42 -5.14 -41.89
N ASP A 360 -12.85 -5.72 -43.01
CA ASP A 360 -12.01 -5.96 -44.19
C ASP A 360 -11.43 -4.63 -44.72
N ASN A 361 -12.25 -3.57 -44.81
CA ASN A 361 -11.78 -2.24 -45.22
C ASN A 361 -10.69 -1.72 -44.26
N PHE A 362 -10.87 -1.83 -42.93
CA PHE A 362 -9.85 -1.39 -41.98
C PHE A 362 -8.58 -2.23 -42.05
N MET A 363 -8.71 -3.55 -42.25
CA MET A 363 -7.58 -4.46 -42.41
C MET A 363 -6.78 -4.16 -43.69
N GLU A 364 -7.47 -3.87 -44.80
CA GLU A 364 -6.86 -3.48 -46.06
C GLU A 364 -6.11 -2.15 -45.93
N THR A 365 -6.72 -1.13 -45.33
CA THR A 365 -6.08 0.17 -45.08
C THR A 365 -4.85 0.04 -44.18
N ALA A 366 -4.93 -0.74 -43.09
CA ALA A 366 -3.80 -0.99 -42.21
C ALA A 366 -2.65 -1.72 -42.93
N ASN A 367 -3.00 -2.75 -43.73
CA ASN A 367 -2.01 -3.52 -44.49
C ASN A 367 -1.34 -2.68 -45.58
N GLY A 368 -2.13 -1.87 -46.32
CA GLY A 368 -1.61 -0.95 -47.34
C GLY A 368 -0.67 0.11 -46.77
N GLY A 369 -0.91 0.55 -45.54
CA GLY A 369 -0.04 1.46 -44.79
C GLY A 369 1.17 0.78 -44.11
N GLY A 370 1.28 -0.55 -44.16
CA GLY A 370 2.32 -1.30 -43.45
C GLY A 370 2.18 -1.29 -41.92
N VAL A 371 1.02 -0.89 -41.40
CA VAL A 371 0.74 -0.79 -39.95
C VAL A 371 0.39 -2.19 -39.43
N LYS A 372 0.94 -2.54 -38.26
CA LYS A 372 0.69 -3.85 -37.66
C LYS A 372 -0.57 -3.84 -36.80
N VAL A 373 -1.30 -4.95 -36.82
CA VAL A 373 -2.63 -5.09 -36.20
C VAL A 373 -2.59 -6.07 -35.04
N ILE A 374 -3.10 -5.62 -33.89
CA ILE A 374 -3.59 -6.49 -32.82
C ILE A 374 -5.09 -6.61 -33.02
N LEU A 375 -5.60 -7.80 -33.37
CA LEU A 375 -7.03 -7.97 -33.58
C LEU A 375 -7.69 -8.51 -32.32
N ALA A 376 -8.49 -7.66 -31.68
CA ALA A 376 -9.28 -8.00 -30.49
C ALA A 376 -10.60 -8.64 -30.90
N MET A 377 -10.91 -9.77 -30.27
CA MET A 377 -12.10 -10.56 -30.55
C MET A 377 -12.58 -11.25 -29.28
N GLY A 378 -13.84 -11.65 -29.28
CA GLY A 378 -14.50 -12.30 -28.16
C GLY A 378 -15.84 -11.64 -27.88
N MET A 379 -16.48 -12.14 -26.83
CA MET A 379 -17.72 -11.57 -26.35
C MET A 379 -17.49 -10.22 -25.68
N LYS A 380 -16.43 -10.11 -24.87
CA LYS A 380 -16.01 -8.88 -24.21
C LYS A 380 -14.86 -8.25 -25.00
N THR A 381 -15.04 -7.04 -25.50
CA THR A 381 -14.06 -6.29 -26.30
C THR A 381 -14.08 -4.80 -25.91
N PRO A 382 -13.10 -3.99 -26.32
CA PRO A 382 -13.02 -2.60 -25.87
C PRO A 382 -14.24 -1.75 -26.26
N ARG A 383 -14.52 -0.73 -25.42
CA ARG A 383 -15.65 0.23 -25.46
C ARG A 383 -16.91 -0.27 -24.76
N TRP A 384 -17.70 0.67 -24.25
CA TRP A 384 -18.99 0.38 -23.63
C TRP A 384 -19.94 -0.28 -24.66
N PRO A 385 -20.73 -1.30 -24.28
CA PRO A 385 -20.97 -1.81 -22.94
C PRO A 385 -20.02 -2.92 -22.48
N GLU A 386 -18.81 -2.98 -23.02
CA GLU A 386 -17.76 -4.00 -22.87
C GLU A 386 -18.11 -5.33 -23.51
N CYS A 387 -19.36 -5.80 -23.41
CA CYS A 387 -19.80 -7.03 -24.06
C CYS A 387 -20.68 -6.76 -25.28
N HIS A 388 -20.21 -7.20 -26.44
CA HIS A 388 -20.80 -6.91 -27.75
C HIS A 388 -21.47 -8.15 -28.32
N VAL A 389 -22.49 -8.63 -27.61
CA VAL A 389 -23.16 -9.90 -27.89
C VAL A 389 -24.31 -9.69 -28.88
N PRO A 390 -24.42 -10.48 -29.97
CA PRO A 390 -25.56 -10.40 -30.88
C PRO A 390 -26.91 -10.66 -30.19
N SER A 391 -27.95 -9.98 -30.66
CA SER A 391 -29.30 -10.06 -30.07
C SER A 391 -29.91 -11.47 -30.15
N TRP A 392 -29.57 -12.26 -31.17
CA TRP A 392 -30.07 -13.62 -31.36
C TRP A 392 -29.60 -14.60 -30.27
N THR A 393 -28.59 -14.24 -29.48
CA THR A 393 -28.10 -15.06 -28.36
C THR A 393 -28.98 -14.95 -27.11
N SER A 394 -29.96 -14.03 -27.07
CA SER A 394 -30.69 -13.67 -25.83
C SER A 394 -31.41 -14.86 -25.17
N GLY A 395 -31.81 -15.87 -25.94
CA GLY A 395 -32.48 -17.08 -25.46
C GLY A 395 -31.57 -18.28 -25.19
N LEU A 396 -30.26 -18.16 -25.44
CA LEU A 396 -29.32 -19.27 -25.30
C LEU A 396 -28.91 -19.47 -23.84
N THR A 397 -28.74 -20.74 -23.46
CA THR A 397 -28.04 -21.14 -22.23
C THR A 397 -26.58 -20.67 -22.27
N PRO A 398 -25.88 -20.54 -21.14
CA PRO A 398 -24.46 -20.24 -21.13
C PRO A 398 -23.67 -21.16 -22.07
N GLU A 399 -23.85 -22.47 -21.96
CA GLU A 399 -23.14 -23.49 -22.75
C GLU A 399 -23.37 -23.32 -24.26
N GLU A 400 -24.60 -23.00 -24.68
CA GLU A 400 -24.90 -22.69 -26.09
C GLU A 400 -24.24 -21.38 -26.55
N LYS A 401 -24.11 -20.39 -25.67
CA LYS A 401 -23.37 -19.16 -25.96
C LYS A 401 -21.87 -19.43 -26.09
N GLU A 402 -21.31 -20.35 -25.31
CA GLU A 402 -19.91 -20.76 -25.46
C GLU A 402 -19.64 -21.28 -26.86
N VAL A 403 -20.47 -22.22 -27.32
CA VAL A 403 -20.35 -22.79 -28.67
C VAL A 403 -20.47 -21.68 -29.72
N ALA A 404 -21.43 -20.77 -29.55
CA ALA A 404 -21.62 -19.63 -30.45
C ALA A 404 -20.40 -18.68 -30.48
N VAL A 405 -19.81 -18.34 -29.33
CA VAL A 405 -18.59 -17.53 -29.26
C VAL A 405 -17.43 -18.25 -29.95
N LEU A 406 -17.26 -19.55 -29.72
CA LEU A 406 -16.21 -20.35 -30.35
C LEU A 406 -16.35 -20.39 -31.88
N ASP A 407 -17.58 -20.54 -32.40
CA ASP A 407 -17.86 -20.49 -33.84
C ASP A 407 -17.49 -19.13 -34.44
N TYR A 408 -17.85 -18.03 -33.77
CA TYR A 408 -17.48 -16.68 -34.17
C TYR A 408 -15.96 -16.44 -34.11
N LEU A 409 -15.28 -16.84 -33.03
CA LEU A 409 -13.83 -16.72 -32.90
C LEU A 409 -13.11 -17.48 -34.02
N LYS A 410 -13.57 -18.69 -34.33
CA LYS A 410 -13.06 -19.48 -35.45
C LYS A 410 -13.23 -18.74 -36.77
N ALA A 411 -14.40 -18.17 -37.05
CA ALA A 411 -14.67 -17.43 -38.27
C ALA A 411 -13.75 -16.21 -38.42
N VAL A 412 -13.53 -15.45 -37.33
CA VAL A 412 -12.61 -14.29 -37.33
C VAL A 412 -11.17 -14.73 -37.61
N VAL A 413 -10.67 -15.76 -36.92
CA VAL A 413 -9.28 -16.23 -37.13
C VAL A 413 -9.11 -16.80 -38.53
N GLU A 414 -10.04 -17.60 -39.02
CA GLU A 414 -9.97 -18.15 -40.38
C GLU A 414 -10.00 -17.06 -41.46
N ARG A 415 -10.76 -15.97 -41.24
CA ARG A 415 -10.81 -14.81 -42.13
C ARG A 415 -9.48 -14.08 -42.22
N TYR A 416 -8.81 -13.84 -41.09
CA TYR A 416 -7.66 -12.92 -41.02
C TYR A 416 -6.28 -13.57 -40.80
N ARG A 417 -6.18 -14.88 -40.52
CA ARG A 417 -4.88 -15.57 -40.32
C ARG A 417 -3.93 -15.49 -41.51
N GLY A 418 -4.46 -15.27 -42.72
CA GLY A 418 -3.67 -15.06 -43.94
C GLY A 418 -3.12 -13.65 -44.13
N SER A 419 -3.48 -12.69 -43.27
CA SER A 419 -3.02 -11.30 -43.37
C SER A 419 -1.70 -11.10 -42.63
N ASP A 420 -0.70 -10.55 -43.33
CA ASP A 420 0.61 -10.18 -42.75
C ASP A 420 0.55 -8.94 -41.84
N ALA A 421 -0.58 -8.23 -41.84
CA ALA A 421 -0.83 -7.12 -40.94
C ALA A 421 -1.10 -7.62 -39.51
N VAL A 422 -1.79 -8.74 -39.33
CA VAL A 422 -2.07 -9.30 -38.00
C VAL A 422 -0.78 -9.82 -37.38
N ILE A 423 -0.40 -9.29 -36.22
CA ILE A 423 0.77 -9.73 -35.46
C ILE A 423 0.39 -10.48 -34.18
N MET A 424 -0.78 -10.22 -33.62
CA MET A 424 -1.25 -10.81 -32.36
C MET A 424 -2.78 -10.88 -32.33
N TRP A 425 -3.29 -11.86 -31.61
CA TRP A 425 -4.73 -12.03 -31.35
C TRP A 425 -5.03 -11.66 -29.90
N GLN A 426 -5.87 -10.66 -29.66
CA GLN A 426 -6.39 -10.41 -28.31
C GLN A 426 -7.68 -11.21 -28.15
N VAL A 427 -7.69 -12.14 -27.17
CA VAL A 427 -8.87 -12.94 -26.84
C VAL A 427 -9.48 -12.39 -25.55
N GLU A 428 -10.69 -11.85 -25.68
CA GLU A 428 -11.43 -11.16 -24.64
C GLU A 428 -10.75 -9.88 -24.12
N ASN A 429 -11.55 -8.97 -23.57
CA ASN A 429 -11.09 -7.79 -22.85
C ASN A 429 -11.40 -7.93 -21.36
N GLU A 430 -10.38 -8.03 -20.51
CA GLU A 430 -10.53 -8.10 -19.05
C GLU A 430 -11.58 -9.14 -18.59
N PRO A 431 -11.45 -10.42 -18.99
CA PRO A 431 -12.52 -11.43 -18.90
C PRO A 431 -13.00 -11.72 -17.47
N PHE A 432 -12.14 -11.50 -16.46
CA PHE A 432 -12.48 -11.69 -15.05
C PHE A 432 -12.85 -10.39 -14.32
N LEU A 433 -12.77 -9.23 -14.99
CA LEU A 433 -13.17 -7.96 -14.40
C LEU A 433 -14.69 -7.80 -14.49
N PHE A 434 -15.34 -7.63 -13.33
CA PHE A 434 -16.78 -7.39 -13.23
C PHE A 434 -17.12 -5.93 -13.59
N PHE A 435 -17.11 -5.65 -14.88
CA PHE A 435 -17.36 -4.33 -15.46
C PHE A 435 -18.08 -4.45 -16.81
N GLY A 436 -18.99 -3.51 -17.11
CA GLY A 436 -19.82 -3.53 -18.32
C GLY A 436 -21.16 -4.26 -18.18
N ARG A 437 -21.89 -4.41 -19.29
CA ARG A 437 -23.15 -5.18 -19.38
C ARG A 437 -22.89 -6.52 -20.07
N CYS A 438 -22.36 -7.46 -19.29
CA CYS A 438 -21.96 -8.77 -19.79
C CYS A 438 -22.91 -9.89 -19.31
N PRO A 439 -23.22 -10.90 -20.15
CA PRO A 439 -23.87 -12.10 -19.68
C PRO A 439 -22.94 -12.89 -18.76
N GLY A 440 -23.53 -13.72 -17.89
CA GLY A 440 -22.76 -14.59 -17.01
C GLY A 440 -21.94 -15.62 -17.79
N ARG A 441 -20.72 -15.90 -17.33
CA ARG A 441 -19.80 -16.88 -17.93
C ARG A 441 -19.36 -17.89 -16.87
N PRO A 442 -19.50 -19.20 -17.14
CA PRO A 442 -18.89 -20.27 -16.34
C PRO A 442 -17.37 -20.16 -16.24
N ASP A 443 -16.81 -20.80 -15.20
CA ASP A 443 -15.37 -20.96 -15.07
C ASP A 443 -14.82 -21.83 -16.22
N GLY A 444 -13.73 -21.40 -16.85
CA GLY A 444 -13.04 -22.15 -17.90
C GLY A 444 -13.25 -21.67 -19.34
N TYR A 445 -14.22 -20.79 -19.61
CA TYR A 445 -14.52 -20.27 -20.97
C TYR A 445 -13.29 -19.71 -21.68
N LEU A 446 -12.56 -18.83 -21.00
CA LEU A 446 -11.35 -18.21 -21.54
C LEU A 446 -10.31 -19.26 -21.97
N GLY A 447 -10.22 -20.39 -21.23
CA GLY A 447 -9.31 -21.47 -21.58
C GLY A 447 -9.66 -22.14 -22.89
N GLY A 448 -10.96 -22.39 -23.13
CA GLY A 448 -11.46 -22.95 -24.39
C GLY A 448 -11.26 -22.00 -25.57
N GLU A 449 -11.56 -20.73 -25.40
CA GLU A 449 -11.39 -19.68 -26.42
C GLU A 449 -9.93 -19.53 -26.84
N VAL A 450 -9.03 -19.42 -25.87
CA VAL A 450 -7.59 -19.37 -26.13
C VAL A 450 -7.11 -20.66 -26.80
N ALA A 451 -7.51 -21.83 -26.31
CA ALA A 451 -7.09 -23.10 -26.90
C ALA A 451 -7.54 -23.24 -28.36
N LEU A 452 -8.75 -22.79 -28.68
CA LEU A 452 -9.24 -22.74 -30.05
C LEU A 452 -8.37 -21.83 -30.93
N VAL A 453 -8.12 -20.59 -30.50
CA VAL A 453 -7.31 -19.64 -31.30
C VAL A 453 -5.89 -20.18 -31.51
N LYS A 454 -5.26 -20.75 -30.47
CA LYS A 454 -3.93 -21.41 -30.59
C LYS A 454 -3.92 -22.59 -31.55
N SER A 455 -5.06 -23.27 -31.74
CA SER A 455 -5.16 -24.39 -32.68
C SER A 455 -5.30 -23.94 -34.14
N LEU A 456 -5.73 -22.70 -34.39
CA LEU A 456 -6.03 -22.15 -35.71
C LEU A 456 -4.89 -21.29 -36.28
N ASP A 457 -4.10 -20.65 -35.42
CA ASP A 457 -2.96 -19.80 -35.78
C ASP A 457 -1.86 -19.86 -34.70
N SER A 458 -0.60 -19.71 -35.12
CA SER A 458 0.60 -19.75 -34.27
C SER A 458 1.05 -18.39 -33.73
N ARG A 459 0.44 -17.29 -34.18
CA ARG A 459 0.75 -15.94 -33.69
C ARG A 459 0.44 -15.79 -32.19
N PRO A 460 1.16 -14.91 -31.46
CA PRO A 460 0.95 -14.72 -30.03
C PRO A 460 -0.47 -14.30 -29.65
N ILE A 461 -0.95 -14.83 -28.54
CA ILE A 461 -2.22 -14.44 -27.93
C ILE A 461 -1.97 -13.44 -26.80
N ILE A 462 -2.80 -12.38 -26.77
CA ILE A 462 -2.92 -11.43 -25.68
C ILE A 462 -4.21 -11.70 -24.90
N THR A 463 -4.11 -11.70 -23.57
CA THR A 463 -5.26 -11.50 -22.68
C THR A 463 -5.02 -10.24 -21.85
N THR A 464 -6.09 -9.55 -21.48
CA THR A 464 -6.00 -8.26 -20.78
C THR A 464 -6.67 -8.29 -19.42
N ASP A 465 -6.29 -7.41 -18.49
CA ASP A 465 -7.00 -7.21 -17.22
C ASP A 465 -6.75 -5.80 -16.66
N GLY A 466 -7.61 -5.39 -15.72
CA GLY A 466 -7.61 -4.06 -15.12
C GLY A 466 -6.31 -3.76 -14.42
N GLY A 467 -5.68 -2.66 -14.81
CA GLY A 467 -4.44 -2.18 -14.24
C GLY A 467 -4.57 -1.88 -12.75
N GLU A 468 -5.59 -1.12 -12.40
CA GLU A 468 -5.77 -0.51 -11.09
C GLU A 468 -6.42 -1.49 -10.10
N THR A 469 -7.35 -2.33 -10.58
CA THR A 469 -8.20 -3.18 -9.73
C THR A 469 -8.20 -4.66 -10.12
N GLY A 470 -7.70 -5.03 -11.31
CA GLY A 470 -7.72 -6.40 -11.82
C GLY A 470 -6.78 -7.36 -11.08
N MET A 471 -7.08 -8.66 -11.14
CA MET A 471 -6.28 -9.73 -10.51
C MET A 471 -5.45 -10.44 -11.59
N TRP A 472 -4.37 -9.79 -12.03
CA TRP A 472 -3.57 -10.21 -13.19
C TRP A 472 -3.15 -11.68 -13.19
N TRP A 473 -2.87 -12.29 -12.01
CA TRP A 473 -2.49 -13.70 -11.90
C TRP A 473 -3.61 -14.69 -12.29
N ARG A 474 -4.88 -14.25 -12.36
CA ARG A 474 -5.98 -15.05 -12.89
C ARG A 474 -5.98 -15.08 -14.43
N THR A 475 -5.55 -14.00 -15.07
CA THR A 475 -5.67 -13.81 -16.52
C THR A 475 -4.38 -14.09 -17.28
N ALA A 476 -3.23 -13.67 -16.73
CA ALA A 476 -1.91 -13.81 -17.34
C ALA A 476 -1.49 -15.25 -17.71
N PRO A 477 -1.92 -16.32 -17.00
CA PRO A 477 -1.60 -17.70 -17.39
C PRO A 477 -2.17 -18.14 -18.75
N TYR A 478 -3.23 -17.48 -19.24
CA TYR A 478 -3.95 -17.89 -20.45
C TYR A 478 -3.32 -17.35 -21.74
N SER A 479 -2.38 -16.42 -21.68
CA SER A 479 -1.82 -15.75 -22.86
C SER A 479 -0.33 -15.92 -22.99
N ASP A 480 0.20 -15.64 -24.18
CA ASP A 480 1.64 -15.53 -24.41
C ASP A 480 2.14 -14.15 -23.94
N ILE A 481 1.30 -13.11 -24.08
CA ILE A 481 1.56 -11.74 -23.66
C ILE A 481 0.40 -11.23 -22.80
N PHE A 482 0.70 -10.58 -21.68
CA PHE A 482 -0.34 -9.98 -20.83
C PHE A 482 -0.48 -8.47 -21.10
N GLY A 483 -1.71 -8.00 -21.31
CA GLY A 483 -2.03 -6.58 -21.48
C GLY A 483 -2.66 -5.96 -20.23
N SER A 484 -2.10 -4.86 -19.73
CA SER A 484 -2.70 -4.08 -18.64
C SER A 484 -3.36 -2.81 -19.16
N THR A 485 -4.46 -2.41 -18.54
CA THR A 485 -4.92 -1.03 -18.62
C THR A 485 -4.06 -0.12 -17.73
N MET A 486 -4.08 1.18 -18.01
CA MET A 486 -3.39 2.22 -17.25
C MET A 486 -4.22 3.50 -17.30
N TYR A 487 -5.23 3.54 -16.43
CA TYR A 487 -6.06 4.70 -16.18
C TYR A 487 -5.54 5.45 -14.96
N ARG A 488 -5.54 6.78 -15.06
CA ARG A 488 -5.04 7.65 -14.00
C ARG A 488 -6.14 8.47 -13.37
N ARG A 489 -7.20 8.81 -14.13
CA ARG A 489 -8.30 9.66 -13.67
C ARG A 489 -9.63 9.12 -14.13
N VAL A 490 -10.55 8.94 -13.19
CA VAL A 490 -11.88 8.41 -13.48
C VAL A 490 -12.95 9.10 -12.67
N TYR A 491 -14.18 9.09 -13.18
CA TYR A 491 -15.38 9.36 -12.41
C TYR A 491 -15.88 8.06 -11.75
N PRO A 492 -15.76 7.90 -10.42
CA PRO A 492 -16.17 6.67 -9.75
C PRO A 492 -17.69 6.63 -9.62
N VAL A 493 -18.37 5.74 -10.35
CA VAL A 493 -19.85 5.69 -10.44
C VAL A 493 -20.55 5.67 -9.06
N SER A 494 -19.97 5.01 -8.05
CA SER A 494 -20.57 4.85 -6.72
C SER A 494 -20.53 6.09 -5.83
N ILE A 495 -19.50 6.94 -5.96
CA ILE A 495 -19.27 8.09 -5.06
C ILE A 495 -19.02 9.40 -5.80
N GLY A 496 -18.90 9.38 -7.12
CA GLY A 496 -18.51 10.51 -7.97
C GLY A 496 -19.46 11.69 -7.86
N LYS A 497 -20.72 11.48 -7.48
CA LYS A 497 -21.67 12.56 -7.19
C LYS A 497 -21.17 13.49 -6.06
N TYR A 498 -20.38 12.97 -5.13
CA TYR A 498 -19.87 13.71 -3.98
C TYR A 498 -18.43 14.17 -4.13
N VAL A 499 -17.59 13.36 -4.80
CA VAL A 499 -16.15 13.62 -4.92
C VAL A 499 -15.72 14.11 -6.30
N GLY A 500 -16.62 14.08 -7.28
CA GLY A 500 -16.32 14.39 -8.67
C GLY A 500 -15.41 13.34 -9.31
N VAL A 501 -14.58 13.81 -10.24
CA VAL A 501 -13.55 13.02 -10.89
C VAL A 501 -12.35 12.90 -9.96
N VAL A 502 -11.78 11.71 -9.85
CA VAL A 502 -10.66 11.43 -8.92
C VAL A 502 -9.49 10.82 -9.67
N ASP A 503 -8.29 11.16 -9.22
CA ASP A 503 -7.07 10.47 -9.62
C ASP A 503 -6.91 9.17 -8.82
N TYR A 504 -6.58 8.06 -9.50
CA TYR A 504 -6.22 6.84 -8.81
C TYR A 504 -4.99 7.10 -7.93
N PRO A 505 -5.00 6.71 -6.65
CA PRO A 505 -3.90 6.98 -5.71
C PRO A 505 -2.74 5.99 -5.90
N VAL A 506 -2.34 5.74 -7.15
CA VAL A 506 -1.28 4.79 -7.53
C VAL A 506 -0.18 5.50 -8.33
N SER A 507 1.07 5.07 -8.11
CA SER A 507 2.23 5.56 -8.88
C SER A 507 2.59 4.60 -10.01
N ALA A 508 3.44 4.98 -10.96
CA ALA A 508 3.88 4.08 -12.03
C ALA A 508 4.53 2.78 -11.48
N ASN A 509 5.20 2.88 -10.32
CA ASN A 509 5.80 1.72 -9.65
C ASN A 509 4.77 0.72 -9.09
N PHE A 510 3.50 1.11 -8.94
CA PHE A 510 2.43 0.17 -8.60
C PHE A 510 2.32 -0.94 -9.65
N PHE A 511 2.25 -0.58 -10.93
CA PHE A 511 2.16 -1.52 -12.05
C PHE A 511 3.38 -2.45 -12.11
N ARG A 512 4.58 -1.90 -11.87
CA ARG A 512 5.85 -2.68 -11.84
C ARG A 512 5.90 -3.67 -10.66
N VAL A 513 5.40 -3.29 -9.49
CA VAL A 513 5.30 -4.22 -8.35
C VAL A 513 4.27 -5.30 -8.65
N LYS A 514 3.11 -4.92 -9.19
CA LYS A 514 2.04 -5.85 -9.56
C LYS A 514 2.51 -6.85 -10.62
N GLU A 515 3.26 -6.38 -11.62
CA GLU A 515 3.91 -7.21 -12.64
C GLU A 515 4.82 -8.27 -12.02
N LYS A 516 5.78 -7.84 -11.18
CA LYS A 516 6.71 -8.76 -10.51
C LYS A 516 5.99 -9.78 -9.63
N LEU A 517 4.96 -9.34 -8.91
CA LEU A 517 4.13 -10.24 -8.09
C LEU A 517 3.39 -11.25 -8.96
N THR A 518 2.81 -10.82 -10.07
CA THR A 518 2.13 -11.72 -11.01
C THR A 518 3.09 -12.74 -11.60
N ARG A 519 4.25 -12.32 -12.11
CA ARG A 519 5.31 -13.23 -12.61
C ARG A 519 5.71 -14.27 -11.55
N PHE A 520 5.89 -13.83 -10.31
CA PHE A 520 6.18 -14.72 -9.19
C PHE A 520 5.07 -15.74 -8.91
N ILE A 521 3.80 -15.30 -8.88
CA ILE A 521 2.65 -16.18 -8.58
C ILE A 521 2.46 -17.24 -9.67
N ILE A 522 2.59 -16.85 -10.94
CA ILE A 522 2.34 -17.75 -12.08
C ILE A 522 3.56 -18.61 -12.44
N GLY A 523 4.75 -18.30 -11.88
CA GLY A 523 5.99 -19.02 -12.16
C GLY A 523 6.61 -18.72 -13.53
N ASP A 524 6.17 -17.66 -14.21
CA ASP A 524 6.66 -17.23 -15.53
C ASP A 524 7.32 -15.86 -15.40
N TYR A 525 8.64 -15.87 -15.20
CA TYR A 525 9.45 -14.67 -14.97
C TYR A 525 9.83 -13.92 -16.23
N GLU A 526 9.59 -14.50 -17.42
CA GLU A 526 9.96 -13.90 -18.71
C GLU A 526 8.74 -13.45 -19.52
N LYS A 527 7.51 -13.79 -19.09
CA LYS A 527 6.26 -13.35 -19.72
C LYS A 527 6.30 -11.86 -20.08
N PRO A 528 6.07 -11.48 -21.34
CA PRO A 528 5.95 -10.09 -21.73
C PRO A 528 4.68 -9.43 -21.18
N PHE A 529 4.82 -8.20 -20.68
CA PHE A 529 3.71 -7.35 -20.25
C PHE A 529 3.70 -6.09 -21.12
N ILE A 530 2.51 -5.68 -21.57
CA ILE A 530 2.31 -4.46 -22.35
C ILE A 530 1.21 -3.60 -21.73
N ILE A 531 1.29 -2.29 -21.93
CA ILE A 531 0.15 -1.40 -21.68
C ILE A 531 -0.70 -1.46 -22.93
N ILE A 532 -1.81 -2.19 -22.87
CA ILE A 532 -2.71 -2.37 -24.01
C ILE A 532 -3.76 -1.24 -24.08
N GLU A 533 -4.02 -0.60 -22.94
CA GLU A 533 -4.92 0.55 -22.82
C GLU A 533 -4.29 1.60 -21.92
N LEU A 534 -3.76 2.66 -22.51
CA LEU A 534 -3.35 3.86 -21.79
C LEU A 534 -4.45 4.90 -21.91
N GLN A 535 -4.83 5.53 -20.79
CA GLN A 535 -5.84 6.58 -20.83
C GLN A 535 -5.41 7.75 -21.73
N ALA A 536 -6.19 7.97 -22.78
CA ALA A 536 -6.03 9.09 -23.71
C ALA A 536 -7.35 9.85 -23.93
N GLU A 537 -8.31 9.68 -23.01
CA GLU A 537 -9.65 10.25 -23.10
C GLU A 537 -10.21 10.61 -21.72
N PRO A 538 -11.14 11.59 -21.65
CA PRO A 538 -11.80 11.95 -20.42
C PRO A 538 -12.74 10.83 -19.95
N TRP A 539 -12.72 10.57 -18.64
CA TRP A 539 -13.65 9.68 -17.96
C TRP A 539 -14.51 10.47 -16.98
N GLY A 540 -15.61 11.02 -17.48
CA GLY A 540 -16.53 11.88 -16.73
C GLY A 540 -17.78 11.16 -16.23
N GLU A 541 -18.70 11.96 -15.70
CA GLU A 541 -20.01 11.50 -15.22
C GLU A 541 -20.94 10.94 -16.31
N LYS A 542 -20.61 11.17 -17.57
CA LYS A 542 -21.26 10.63 -18.77
C LYS A 542 -20.19 10.15 -19.76
N GLY A 543 -20.62 9.42 -20.80
CA GLY A 543 -19.73 9.07 -21.90
C GLY A 543 -19.21 10.31 -22.63
N THR A 544 -18.02 10.23 -23.21
CA THR A 544 -17.36 11.34 -23.92
C THR A 544 -18.26 12.07 -24.92
N PRO A 545 -19.07 11.39 -25.75
CA PRO A 545 -19.96 12.08 -26.70
C PRO A 545 -21.02 12.98 -26.03
N GLU A 546 -21.34 12.73 -24.76
CA GLU A 546 -22.34 13.47 -24.00
C GLU A 546 -21.75 14.57 -23.10
N LEU A 547 -20.42 14.65 -23.01
CA LEU A 547 -19.71 15.69 -22.25
C LEU A 547 -19.48 16.91 -23.13
N THR A 548 -19.66 18.12 -22.57
CA THR A 548 -19.29 19.35 -23.27
C THR A 548 -17.77 19.40 -23.47
N TYR A 549 -17.31 20.07 -24.51
CA TYR A 549 -15.88 20.20 -24.79
C TYR A 549 -15.11 20.80 -23.60
N GLU A 550 -15.67 21.81 -22.94
CA GLU A 550 -15.06 22.44 -21.76
C GLU A 550 -14.89 21.42 -20.63
N ARG A 551 -15.89 20.56 -20.40
CA ARG A 551 -15.83 19.52 -19.38
C ARG A 551 -14.82 18.43 -19.74
N GLN A 552 -14.75 18.04 -21.02
CA GLN A 552 -13.73 17.11 -21.50
C GLN A 552 -12.31 17.65 -21.25
N MET A 553 -12.07 18.92 -21.56
CA MET A 553 -10.77 19.58 -21.37
C MET A 553 -10.43 19.84 -19.91
N GLU A 554 -11.42 20.05 -19.04
CA GLU A 554 -11.22 20.12 -17.59
C GLU A 554 -10.75 18.77 -17.02
N ILE A 555 -11.36 17.68 -17.47
CA ILE A 555 -11.03 16.32 -17.02
C ILE A 555 -9.69 15.85 -17.58
N PHE A 556 -9.47 16.07 -18.88
CA PHE A 556 -8.35 15.52 -19.65
C PHE A 556 -7.72 16.59 -20.54
N SER A 557 -6.99 17.52 -19.92
CA SER A 557 -6.26 18.58 -20.63
C SER A 557 -5.01 18.07 -21.35
N LEU A 558 -4.44 18.89 -22.24
CA LEU A 558 -3.17 18.58 -22.91
C LEU A 558 -2.02 18.36 -21.91
N ASP A 559 -1.98 19.11 -20.81
CA ASP A 559 -0.95 18.93 -19.79
C ASP A 559 -1.14 17.60 -19.05
N TYR A 560 -2.38 17.23 -18.75
CA TYR A 560 -2.69 15.92 -18.17
C TYR A 560 -2.36 14.76 -19.11
N PHE A 561 -2.59 14.93 -20.42
CA PHE A 561 -2.15 13.98 -21.43
C PHE A 561 -0.63 13.80 -21.41
N LYS A 562 0.15 14.89 -21.41
CA LYS A 562 1.63 14.84 -21.33
C LYS A 562 2.10 14.15 -20.05
N GLU A 563 1.47 14.43 -18.91
CA GLU A 563 1.74 13.74 -17.66
C GLU A 563 1.46 12.24 -17.75
N THR A 564 0.39 11.85 -18.45
CA THR A 564 0.01 10.44 -18.64
C THR A 564 1.02 9.71 -19.52
N ILE A 565 1.52 10.35 -20.57
CA ILE A 565 2.65 9.83 -21.37
C ILE A 565 3.90 9.68 -20.51
N ASN A 566 4.22 10.67 -19.66
CA ASN A 566 5.37 10.60 -18.76
C ASN A 566 5.22 9.53 -17.68
N PHE A 567 4.00 9.25 -17.23
CA PHE A 567 3.70 8.19 -16.26
C PHE A 567 3.86 6.79 -16.87
N ALA A 568 3.51 6.62 -18.15
CA ALA A 568 3.65 5.37 -18.88
C ALA A 568 5.11 5.04 -19.26
N LYS A 569 5.93 6.08 -19.48
CA LYS A 569 7.38 5.98 -19.71
C LYS A 569 8.12 5.51 -18.46
#